data_AF-A0A954GAY3-F1
#
_entry.id   AF-A0A954GAY3-F1
#
_cell.length_a   1.000
_cell.length_b   1.000
_cell.length_c   1.000
_cell.angle_alpha   90.00
_cell.angle_beta   90.00
_cell.angle_gamma   90.00
#
_symmetry.space_group_name_H-M   'P 1'
#
loop_
_entity.id
_entity.type
_entity.pdbx_description
1 polymer ?
#
loop_
_entity_poly.entity_id
_entity_poly.type
_entity_poly.pdbx_seq_one_letter_code
_entity_poly.pdbx_strand_id
1 'polypeptide(L)'
;MASDKLRRQIVFESARLMYSRQESEYYRAKMKAARKLCRGWVKPSDLPSNAEIRQEIQRLACMHEGDSRRAHLLEMRLDALHLMRLLDRFKPYLIGSTLTGHVRQGSDIDVHVFTSSVEAVVMTLQDEGYDCEVERKRVRKHGEERVFTHIHIRDRFPIEITCYAADLVNYRFKSSITGKDIERASIGELEQCIAEEHPDVELDEALARSMDVVDRFQVYRSLLLPLAEVEQSRKYHPEGDALYHSLQVFELARDAQPYDEEFLLAALLHDVGKAIDPEDQVEAGLQALDGYITERTAWLITHHMEAHRIYDGTIGYRARKRLAESEDYPDLLLLGECDREGRLAGMVVPDLDDVLEDIREVSRLCG
;
A
#
# COMPACT_ATOMS: atom_id res chain seq x y z
N MET A 1 22.26 35.56 -14.49
CA MET A 1 23.22 34.57 -13.91
C MET A 1 22.91 34.23 -12.46
N ALA A 2 22.72 35.18 -11.54
CA ALA A 2 22.34 34.88 -10.14
C ALA A 2 20.88 34.38 -9.97
N SER A 3 19.91 34.95 -10.70
CA SER A 3 18.49 34.54 -10.65
C SER A 3 18.26 33.13 -11.23
N ASP A 4 18.96 32.76 -12.31
CA ASP A 4 18.86 31.43 -12.92
C ASP A 4 19.45 30.32 -12.02
N LYS A 5 20.53 30.63 -11.29
CA LYS A 5 21.10 29.73 -10.27
C LYS A 5 20.13 29.53 -9.10
N LEU A 6 19.49 30.61 -8.65
CA LEU A 6 18.49 30.55 -7.59
C LEU A 6 17.26 29.74 -7.99
N ARG A 7 16.75 29.94 -9.21
CA ARG A 7 15.63 29.17 -9.76
C ARG A 7 15.93 27.67 -9.75
N ARG A 8 17.11 27.26 -10.22
CA ARG A 8 17.55 25.85 -10.20
C ARG A 8 17.65 25.27 -8.79
N GLN A 9 18.14 26.05 -7.82
CA GLN A 9 18.18 25.62 -6.42
C GLN A 9 16.78 25.41 -5.84
N ILE A 10 15.84 26.32 -6.15
CA ILE A 10 14.44 26.17 -5.74
C ILE A 10 13.81 24.95 -6.41
N VAL A 11 14.10 24.68 -7.68
CA VAL A 11 13.65 23.47 -8.40
C VAL A 11 14.11 22.20 -7.66
N PHE A 12 15.41 22.10 -7.37
CA PHE A 12 15.99 20.94 -6.71
C PHE A 12 15.43 20.71 -5.30
N GLU A 13 15.38 21.74 -4.46
CA GLU A 13 14.82 21.60 -3.10
C GLU A 13 13.31 21.34 -3.12
N SER A 14 12.55 21.93 -4.06
CA SER A 14 11.13 21.61 -4.22
C SER A 14 10.93 20.15 -4.61
N ALA A 15 11.76 19.66 -5.55
CA ALA A 15 11.71 18.28 -6.00
C ALA A 15 12.08 17.31 -4.89
N ARG A 16 13.08 17.64 -4.06
CA ARG A 16 13.45 16.84 -2.89
C ARG A 16 12.33 16.76 -1.85
N LEU A 17 11.70 17.89 -1.52
CA LEU A 17 10.57 17.94 -0.57
C LEU A 17 9.38 17.12 -1.06
N MET A 18 9.10 17.15 -2.36
CA MET A 18 8.03 16.37 -2.96
C MET A 18 8.37 14.88 -3.09
N TYR A 19 9.63 14.56 -3.37
CA TYR A 19 10.09 13.17 -3.45
C TYR A 19 10.06 12.50 -2.07
N SER A 20 10.54 13.18 -1.02
CA SER A 20 10.51 12.67 0.36
C SER A 20 9.15 12.85 1.07
N ARG A 21 8.05 13.01 0.34
CA ARG A 21 6.67 13.26 0.83
C ARG A 21 6.48 14.35 1.89
N GLN A 22 7.43 15.28 2.06
CA GLN A 22 7.30 16.39 3.01
C GLN A 22 6.29 17.46 2.56
N GLU A 23 5.97 17.50 1.26
CA GLU A 23 4.90 18.32 0.69
C GLU A 23 4.28 17.60 -0.52
N SER A 24 2.94 17.51 -0.55
CA SER A 24 2.17 16.91 -1.65
C SER A 24 1.82 17.90 -2.77
N GLU A 25 1.86 19.22 -2.49
CA GLU A 25 1.48 20.26 -3.44
C GLU A 25 2.69 21.03 -4.00
N TYR A 26 2.80 21.14 -5.33
CA TYR A 26 3.87 21.89 -6.00
C TYR A 26 3.99 23.34 -5.52
N TYR A 27 2.88 24.02 -5.23
CA TYR A 27 2.91 25.40 -4.76
C TYR A 27 3.53 25.50 -3.36
N ARG A 28 3.11 24.62 -2.44
CA ARG A 28 3.66 24.56 -1.08
C ARG A 28 5.13 24.19 -1.09
N ALA A 29 5.52 23.18 -1.87
CA ALA A 29 6.90 22.78 -2.05
C ALA A 29 7.78 23.94 -2.56
N LYS A 30 7.31 24.67 -3.58
CA LYS A 30 7.99 25.87 -4.09
C LYS A 30 8.18 26.94 -3.04
N MET A 31 7.12 27.27 -2.32
CA MET A 31 7.16 28.34 -1.33
C MET A 31 8.05 27.95 -0.14
N LYS A 32 8.03 26.69 0.29
CA LYS A 32 8.87 26.17 1.37
C LYS A 32 10.35 26.14 0.96
N ALA A 33 10.65 25.66 -0.25
CA ALA A 33 12.00 25.69 -0.82
C ALA A 33 12.53 27.13 -0.99
N ALA A 34 11.69 28.04 -1.51
CA ALA A 34 12.03 29.45 -1.70
C ALA A 34 12.33 30.15 -0.35
N ARG A 35 11.51 29.93 0.69
CA ARG A 35 11.75 30.49 2.03
C ARG A 35 13.01 29.94 2.70
N LYS A 36 13.31 28.66 2.48
CA LYS A 36 14.51 28.01 3.02
C LYS A 36 15.78 28.55 2.39
N LEU A 37 15.75 28.81 1.08
CA LEU A 37 16.91 29.27 0.30
C LEU A 37 17.09 30.79 0.32
N CYS A 38 16.00 31.55 0.49
CA CYS A 38 16.00 33.01 0.50
C CYS A 38 15.56 33.55 1.87
N ARG A 39 16.38 34.41 2.49
CA ARG A 39 16.02 35.18 3.70
C ARG A 39 15.11 36.39 3.40
N GLY A 40 14.23 36.28 2.39
CA GLY A 40 13.40 37.39 1.91
C GLY A 40 12.43 37.00 0.79
N TRP A 41 11.69 37.99 0.27
CA TRP A 41 10.67 37.80 -0.76
C TRP A 41 11.28 37.41 -2.14
N VAL A 42 10.72 36.38 -2.77
CA VAL A 42 11.13 35.89 -4.10
C VAL A 42 10.16 36.40 -5.16
N LYS A 43 10.69 36.97 -6.25
CA LYS A 43 9.85 37.47 -7.35
C LYS A 43 9.15 36.30 -8.07
N PRO A 44 7.89 36.47 -8.54
CA PRO A 44 7.19 35.42 -9.30
C PRO A 44 7.94 34.93 -10.54
N SER A 45 8.73 35.78 -11.18
CA SER A 45 9.56 35.44 -12.35
C SER A 45 10.73 34.50 -12.02
N ASP A 46 11.19 34.50 -10.76
CA ASP A 46 12.32 33.69 -10.29
C ASP A 46 11.85 32.34 -9.71
N LEU A 47 10.54 32.15 -9.54
CA LEU A 47 9.97 30.87 -9.14
C LEU A 47 9.92 29.91 -10.33
N PRO A 48 10.13 28.61 -10.09
CA PRO A 48 10.02 27.61 -11.14
C PRO A 48 8.56 27.24 -11.48
N SER A 49 8.38 26.75 -12.70
CA SER A 49 7.15 26.12 -13.15
C SER A 49 6.97 24.74 -12.51
N ASN A 50 5.72 24.24 -12.49
CA ASN A 50 5.47 22.86 -12.03
C ASN A 50 6.15 21.84 -12.95
N ALA A 51 6.32 22.16 -14.23
CA ALA A 51 7.00 21.31 -15.19
C ALA A 51 8.50 21.14 -14.87
N GLU A 52 9.20 22.22 -14.52
CA GLU A 52 10.62 22.17 -14.12
C GLU A 52 10.80 21.31 -12.85
N ILE A 53 9.91 21.46 -11.85
CA ILE A 53 9.97 20.65 -10.63
C ILE A 53 9.69 19.20 -10.93
N ARG A 54 8.68 18.90 -11.76
CA ARG A 54 8.39 17.53 -12.19
C ARG A 54 9.61 16.90 -12.86
N GLN A 55 10.27 17.63 -13.77
CA GLN A 55 11.46 17.14 -14.47
C GLN A 55 12.61 16.87 -13.50
N GLU A 56 12.77 17.68 -12.46
CA GLU A 56 13.81 17.44 -11.45
C GLU A 56 13.45 16.30 -10.50
N ILE A 57 12.17 16.12 -10.16
CA ILE A 57 11.74 14.93 -9.41
C ILE A 57 12.04 13.66 -10.23
N GLN A 58 11.81 13.69 -11.55
CA GLN A 58 12.18 12.58 -12.44
C GLN A 58 13.69 12.30 -12.37
N ARG A 59 14.54 13.34 -12.42
CA ARG A 59 16.00 13.16 -12.28
C ARG A 59 16.39 12.60 -10.90
N LEU A 60 15.78 13.09 -9.82
CA LEU A 60 16.03 12.62 -8.46
C LEU A 60 15.65 11.16 -8.29
N ALA A 61 14.49 10.74 -8.82
CA ALA A 61 14.04 9.36 -8.83
C ALA A 61 14.99 8.46 -9.65
N CYS A 62 15.41 8.90 -10.84
CA CYS A 62 16.37 8.14 -11.66
C CYS A 62 17.76 8.00 -11.02
N MET A 63 18.17 8.92 -10.14
CA MET A 63 19.48 8.88 -9.47
C MET A 63 19.50 7.98 -8.23
N HIS A 64 18.34 7.71 -7.60
CA HIS A 64 18.28 6.95 -6.34
C HIS A 64 17.78 5.50 -6.52
N GLU A 65 17.08 5.16 -7.61
CA GLU A 65 16.41 3.85 -7.75
C GLU A 65 16.59 3.26 -9.17
N GLY A 66 17.79 2.79 -9.51
CA GLY A 66 18.09 2.30 -10.86
C GLY A 66 17.45 0.95 -11.19
N ASP A 67 17.69 -0.06 -10.35
CA ASP A 67 17.29 -1.45 -10.61
C ASP A 67 15.98 -1.81 -9.89
N SER A 68 15.79 -1.39 -8.64
CA SER A 68 14.57 -1.66 -7.86
C SER A 68 13.32 -1.02 -8.48
N ARG A 69 13.41 0.23 -8.97
CA ARG A 69 12.28 0.88 -9.66
C ARG A 69 11.94 0.23 -10.99
N ARG A 70 12.93 -0.28 -11.71
CA ARG A 70 12.72 -0.97 -12.97
C ARG A 70 12.02 -2.31 -12.73
N ALA A 71 12.39 -3.04 -11.69
CA ALA A 71 11.69 -4.25 -11.26
C ALA A 71 10.25 -3.92 -10.80
N HIS A 72 10.08 -2.90 -9.96
CA HIS A 72 8.77 -2.48 -9.46
C HIS A 72 7.82 -2.03 -10.58
N LEU A 73 8.31 -1.25 -11.55
CA LEU A 73 7.52 -0.85 -12.72
C LEU A 73 7.10 -2.05 -13.57
N LEU A 74 8.00 -3.02 -13.73
CA LEU A 74 7.68 -4.26 -14.45
C LEU A 74 6.56 -5.02 -13.74
N GLU A 75 6.65 -5.20 -12.42
CA GLU A 75 5.59 -5.84 -11.62
C GLU A 75 4.24 -5.15 -11.80
N MET A 76 4.19 -3.82 -11.64
CA MET A 76 2.96 -3.06 -11.85
C MET A 76 2.39 -3.22 -13.27
N ARG A 77 3.24 -3.31 -14.29
CA ARG A 77 2.79 -3.51 -15.68
C ARG A 77 2.31 -4.93 -15.95
N LEU A 78 2.89 -5.93 -15.29
CA LEU A 78 2.42 -7.32 -15.36
C LEU A 78 1.04 -7.45 -14.70
N ASP A 79 0.86 -6.87 -13.51
CA ASP A 79 -0.43 -6.88 -12.80
C ASP A 79 -1.49 -6.10 -13.60
N ALA A 80 -1.11 -4.95 -14.17
CA ALA A 80 -1.98 -4.21 -15.08
C ALA A 80 -2.36 -5.03 -16.32
N LEU A 81 -1.41 -5.73 -16.94
CA LEU A 81 -1.65 -6.55 -18.11
C LEU A 81 -2.58 -7.73 -17.79
N HIS A 82 -2.40 -8.37 -16.63
CA HIS A 82 -3.28 -9.43 -16.15
C HIS A 82 -4.72 -8.91 -16.00
N LEU A 83 -4.91 -7.80 -15.26
CA LEU A 83 -6.22 -7.17 -15.10
C LEU A 83 -6.85 -6.79 -16.45
N MET A 84 -6.06 -6.23 -17.37
CA MET A 84 -6.54 -5.87 -18.70
C MET A 84 -6.96 -7.10 -19.50
N ARG A 85 -6.24 -8.23 -19.40
CA ARG A 85 -6.64 -9.49 -20.05
C ARG A 85 -7.94 -10.03 -19.46
N LEU A 86 -8.14 -9.96 -18.15
CA LEU A 86 -9.39 -10.32 -17.49
C LEU A 86 -10.57 -9.46 -17.99
N LEU A 87 -10.32 -8.16 -18.17
CA LEU A 87 -11.30 -7.17 -18.59
C LEU A 87 -11.39 -6.97 -20.10
N ASP A 88 -10.77 -7.83 -20.93
CA ASP A 88 -10.65 -7.64 -22.39
C ASP A 88 -11.98 -7.32 -23.08
N ARG A 89 -13.07 -7.97 -22.63
CA ARG A 89 -14.43 -7.74 -23.13
C ARG A 89 -14.93 -6.29 -22.97
N PHE A 90 -14.35 -5.53 -22.06
CA PHE A 90 -14.67 -4.13 -21.75
C PHE A 90 -13.69 -3.13 -22.37
N LYS A 91 -12.82 -3.58 -23.29
CA LYS A 91 -11.83 -2.76 -24.01
C LYS A 91 -10.96 -1.92 -23.07
N PRO A 92 -10.16 -2.55 -22.20
CA PRO A 92 -9.40 -1.84 -21.20
C PRO A 92 -8.21 -1.11 -21.82
N TYR A 93 -7.87 0.04 -21.25
CA TYR A 93 -6.68 0.81 -21.60
C TYR A 93 -5.94 1.23 -20.32
N LEU A 94 -4.65 0.88 -20.23
CA LEU A 94 -3.78 1.38 -19.18
C LEU A 94 -3.48 2.85 -19.41
N ILE A 95 -3.52 3.66 -18.36
CA ILE A 95 -3.13 5.07 -18.39
C ILE A 95 -2.18 5.37 -17.22
N GLY A 96 -1.86 6.65 -17.04
CA GLY A 96 -1.25 7.11 -15.80
C GLY A 96 0.23 6.76 -15.64
N SER A 97 0.63 6.58 -14.38
CA SER A 97 2.04 6.48 -14.00
C SER A 97 2.69 5.16 -14.45
N THR A 98 1.92 4.06 -14.42
CA THR A 98 2.31 2.70 -14.83
C THR A 98 2.62 2.60 -16.32
N LEU A 99 1.85 3.30 -17.17
CA LEU A 99 2.16 3.39 -18.60
C LEU A 99 3.41 4.23 -18.84
N THR A 100 3.41 5.46 -18.33
CA THR A 100 4.45 6.45 -18.66
C THR A 100 5.80 6.19 -18.00
N GLY A 101 5.91 5.15 -17.16
CA GLY A 101 7.12 4.82 -16.40
C GLY A 101 7.44 5.80 -15.26
N HIS A 102 6.49 6.66 -14.89
CA HIS A 102 6.64 7.67 -13.84
C HIS A 102 6.12 7.21 -12.48
N VAL A 103 6.17 5.91 -12.24
CA VAL A 103 5.79 5.27 -10.97
C VAL A 103 6.63 5.86 -9.83
N ARG A 104 5.94 6.13 -8.73
CA ARG A 104 6.46 6.58 -7.42
C ARG A 104 5.97 5.60 -6.37
N GLN A 105 6.52 5.67 -5.16
CA GLN A 105 5.99 4.93 -4.03
C GLN A 105 4.51 5.29 -3.81
N GLY A 106 3.63 4.29 -3.74
CA GLY A 106 2.18 4.46 -3.62
C GLY A 106 1.46 4.85 -4.92
N SER A 107 2.10 4.67 -6.08
CA SER A 107 1.42 4.77 -7.38
C SER A 107 0.36 3.68 -7.52
N ASP A 108 -0.75 4.07 -8.11
CA ASP A 108 -1.88 3.24 -8.51
C ASP A 108 -1.77 2.76 -9.96
N ILE A 109 -2.47 1.67 -10.26
CA ILE A 109 -2.72 1.17 -11.60
C ILE A 109 -4.04 1.77 -12.09
N ASP A 110 -3.94 2.75 -12.99
CA ASP A 110 -5.09 3.42 -13.59
C ASP A 110 -5.54 2.71 -14.87
N VAL A 111 -6.76 2.18 -14.90
CA VAL A 111 -7.35 1.55 -16.10
C VAL A 111 -8.64 2.23 -16.50
N HIS A 112 -8.76 2.55 -17.79
CA HIS A 112 -10.03 2.96 -18.39
C HIS A 112 -10.73 1.77 -19.03
N VAL A 113 -12.00 1.57 -18.71
CA VAL A 113 -12.85 0.56 -19.35
C VAL A 113 -14.06 1.21 -20.01
N PHE A 114 -14.54 0.60 -21.10
CA PHE A 114 -15.65 1.08 -21.91
C PHE A 114 -16.77 0.06 -21.94
N THR A 115 -17.79 0.29 -21.11
CA THR A 115 -18.87 -0.67 -20.85
C THR A 115 -20.26 -0.01 -20.91
N SER A 116 -21.29 -0.83 -21.14
CA SER A 116 -22.70 -0.44 -20.98
C SER A 116 -23.27 -0.81 -19.61
N SER A 117 -22.56 -1.62 -18.81
CA SER A 117 -22.95 -2.00 -17.45
C SER A 117 -21.71 -2.07 -16.56
N VAL A 118 -21.72 -1.29 -15.49
CA VAL A 118 -20.66 -1.31 -14.47
C VAL A 118 -20.76 -2.59 -13.64
N GLU A 119 -21.97 -3.07 -13.41
CA GLU A 119 -22.25 -4.29 -12.66
C GLU A 119 -21.57 -5.51 -13.30
N ALA A 120 -21.56 -5.60 -14.64
CA ALA A 120 -20.86 -6.66 -15.35
C ALA A 120 -19.34 -6.63 -15.14
N VAL A 121 -18.74 -5.44 -14.99
CA VAL A 121 -17.31 -5.27 -14.70
C VAL A 121 -17.04 -5.76 -13.28
N VAL A 122 -17.82 -5.29 -12.30
CA VAL A 122 -17.69 -5.69 -10.89
C VAL A 122 -17.84 -7.20 -10.71
N MET A 123 -18.83 -7.82 -11.36
CA MET A 123 -19.01 -9.27 -11.30
C MET A 123 -17.81 -10.02 -11.86
N THR A 124 -17.25 -9.57 -12.99
CA THR A 124 -16.06 -10.21 -13.59
C THR A 124 -14.86 -10.14 -12.65
N LEU A 125 -14.72 -9.05 -11.89
CA LEU A 125 -13.65 -8.89 -10.91
C LEU A 125 -13.88 -9.75 -9.67
N GLN A 126 -15.10 -9.78 -9.15
CA GLN A 126 -15.47 -10.59 -7.98
C GLN A 126 -15.37 -12.09 -8.24
N ASP A 127 -15.68 -12.55 -9.46
CA ASP A 127 -15.54 -13.95 -9.87
C ASP A 127 -14.07 -14.43 -9.81
N GLU A 128 -13.11 -13.50 -9.96
CA GLU A 128 -11.66 -13.74 -9.80
C GLU A 128 -11.15 -13.41 -8.39
N GLY A 129 -12.04 -13.09 -7.44
CA GLY A 129 -11.68 -12.87 -6.04
C GLY A 129 -11.28 -11.44 -5.65
N TYR A 130 -11.43 -10.45 -6.54
CA TYR A 130 -11.10 -9.06 -6.21
C TYR A 130 -12.13 -8.40 -5.26
N ASP A 131 -11.63 -7.76 -4.20
CA ASP A 131 -12.44 -6.89 -3.35
C ASP A 131 -12.60 -5.51 -4.01
N CYS A 132 -13.83 -5.18 -4.41
CA CYS A 132 -14.14 -4.02 -5.25
C CYS A 132 -15.01 -3.01 -4.51
N GLU A 133 -14.53 -1.78 -4.36
CA GLU A 133 -15.32 -0.65 -3.87
C GLU A 133 -15.77 0.25 -5.03
N VAL A 134 -17.08 0.50 -5.15
CA VAL A 134 -17.63 1.30 -6.24
C VAL A 134 -17.95 2.73 -5.79
N GLU A 135 -17.20 3.70 -6.31
CA GLU A 135 -17.42 5.13 -6.07
C GLU A 135 -18.16 5.79 -7.25
N ARG A 136 -19.25 6.51 -6.97
CA ARG A 136 -20.02 7.25 -7.99
C ARG A 136 -19.95 8.75 -7.74
N LYS A 137 -19.19 9.47 -8.57
CA LYS A 137 -18.98 10.91 -8.45
C LYS A 137 -19.79 11.69 -9.48
N ARG A 138 -20.71 12.53 -9.02
CA ARG A 138 -21.46 13.45 -9.88
C ARG A 138 -20.66 14.71 -10.12
N VAL A 139 -20.22 14.92 -11.35
CA VAL A 139 -19.47 16.12 -11.75
C VAL A 139 -20.33 16.94 -12.69
N ARG A 140 -20.54 18.21 -12.33
CA ARG A 140 -21.21 19.19 -13.19
C ARG A 140 -20.16 19.99 -13.93
N LYS A 141 -20.05 19.80 -15.25
CA LYS A 141 -19.09 20.53 -16.10
C LYS A 141 -19.82 21.10 -17.31
N HIS A 142 -19.70 22.40 -17.53
CA HIS A 142 -20.37 23.13 -18.64
C HIS A 142 -21.89 22.96 -18.72
N GLY A 143 -22.57 22.78 -17.58
CA GLY A 143 -24.04 22.66 -17.52
C GLY A 143 -24.57 21.24 -17.74
N GLU A 144 -23.73 20.29 -18.15
CA GLU A 144 -24.04 18.86 -18.18
C GLU A 144 -23.64 18.20 -16.86
N GLU A 145 -24.53 17.38 -16.31
CA GLU A 145 -24.26 16.51 -15.16
C GLU A 145 -23.75 15.17 -15.71
N ARG A 146 -22.52 14.80 -15.36
CA ARG A 146 -21.94 13.49 -15.71
C ARG A 146 -21.63 12.73 -14.43
N VAL A 147 -22.08 11.48 -14.38
CA VAL A 147 -21.72 10.53 -13.33
C VAL A 147 -20.46 9.82 -13.80
N PHE A 148 -19.37 9.98 -13.06
CA PHE A 148 -18.17 9.17 -13.21
C PHE A 148 -18.25 8.03 -12.22
N THR A 149 -18.03 6.81 -12.69
CA THR A 149 -18.01 5.62 -11.83
C THR A 149 -16.59 5.09 -11.81
N HIS A 150 -16.04 5.02 -10.62
CA HIS A 150 -14.71 4.49 -10.32
C HIS A 150 -14.89 3.20 -9.53
N ILE A 151 -14.14 2.17 -9.88
CA ILE A 151 -14.04 0.94 -9.10
C ILE A 151 -12.63 0.91 -8.53
N HIS A 152 -12.52 0.91 -7.21
CA HIS A 152 -11.27 0.82 -6.49
C HIS A 152 -11.06 -0.62 -6.07
N ILE A 153 -9.88 -1.17 -6.35
CA ILE A 153 -9.49 -2.52 -5.93
C ILE A 153 -8.26 -2.40 -5.06
N ARG A 154 -8.32 -3.06 -3.90
CA ARG A 154 -7.16 -3.21 -3.02
C ARG A 154 -6.45 -4.50 -3.37
N ASP A 155 -5.29 -4.35 -4.00
CA ASP A 155 -4.41 -5.44 -4.34
C ASP A 155 -2.95 -5.05 -3.98
N ARG A 156 -1.97 -5.87 -4.37
CA ARG A 156 -0.53 -5.61 -4.27
C ARG A 156 -0.19 -4.17 -4.66
N PHE A 157 -0.78 -3.70 -5.75
CA PHE A 157 -0.83 -2.30 -6.16
C PHE A 157 -2.29 -1.83 -6.14
N PRO A 158 -2.61 -0.67 -5.53
CA PRO A 158 -3.94 -0.10 -5.63
C PRO A 158 -4.34 0.07 -7.10
N ILE A 159 -5.57 -0.31 -7.44
CA ILE A 159 -6.07 -0.23 -8.82
C ILE A 159 -7.29 0.68 -8.83
N GLU A 160 -7.27 1.68 -9.72
CA GLU A 160 -8.43 2.52 -10.02
C GLU A 160 -8.93 2.23 -11.43
N ILE A 161 -10.17 1.73 -11.54
CA ILE A 161 -10.83 1.50 -12.82
C ILE A 161 -11.88 2.57 -13.05
N THR A 162 -11.67 3.43 -14.05
CA THR A 162 -12.67 4.40 -14.48
C THR A 162 -13.55 3.83 -15.59
N CYS A 163 -14.86 3.77 -15.34
CA CYS A 163 -15.85 3.27 -16.29
C CYS A 163 -16.42 4.38 -17.17
N TYR A 164 -16.31 4.22 -18.49
CA TYR A 164 -16.93 5.07 -19.50
C TYR A 164 -17.99 4.33 -20.31
N ALA A 165 -18.91 5.08 -20.91
CA ALA A 165 -19.85 4.55 -21.88
C ALA A 165 -19.12 3.98 -23.12
N ALA A 166 -19.65 2.88 -23.66
CA ALA A 166 -19.00 2.13 -24.75
C ALA A 166 -18.73 2.94 -26.04
N ASP A 167 -19.51 3.99 -26.30
CA ASP A 167 -19.37 4.90 -27.45
C ASP A 167 -18.19 5.87 -27.32
N LEU A 168 -17.67 6.07 -26.10
CA LEU A 168 -16.54 6.95 -25.81
C LEU A 168 -15.16 6.30 -26.01
N VAL A 169 -15.09 5.06 -26.51
CA VAL A 169 -13.81 4.33 -26.69
C VAL A 169 -12.79 5.10 -27.55
N ASN A 170 -13.26 5.84 -28.56
CA ASN A 170 -12.41 6.64 -29.44
C ASN A 170 -12.25 8.09 -28.98
N TYR A 171 -12.87 8.46 -27.86
CA TYR A 171 -12.78 9.81 -27.32
C TYR A 171 -11.39 10.03 -26.71
N ARG A 172 -10.75 11.15 -27.09
CA ARG A 172 -9.47 11.56 -26.51
C ARG A 172 -9.72 12.41 -25.28
N PHE A 173 -9.62 11.77 -24.11
CA PHE A 173 -9.69 12.46 -22.84
C PHE A 173 -8.47 13.36 -22.64
N LYS A 174 -8.66 14.50 -21.98
CA LYS A 174 -7.59 15.43 -21.64
C LYS A 174 -7.24 15.29 -20.17
N SER A 175 -5.94 15.23 -19.88
CA SER A 175 -5.43 15.21 -18.51
C SER A 175 -5.82 16.52 -17.80
N SER A 176 -6.40 16.41 -16.61
CA SER A 176 -6.69 17.55 -15.72
C SER A 176 -5.42 18.26 -15.24
N ILE A 177 -4.28 17.57 -15.27
CA ILE A 177 -3.00 18.05 -14.76
C ILE A 177 -2.20 18.76 -15.85
N THR A 178 -2.12 18.19 -17.06
CA THR A 178 -1.28 18.72 -18.15
C THR A 178 -2.07 19.45 -19.23
N GLY A 179 -3.39 19.23 -19.31
CA GLY A 179 -4.25 19.74 -20.38
C GLY A 179 -4.04 19.09 -21.74
N LYS A 180 -3.10 18.13 -21.85
CA LYS A 180 -2.82 17.35 -23.06
C LYS A 180 -3.70 16.09 -23.10
N ASP A 181 -3.75 15.46 -24.28
CA ASP A 181 -4.38 14.15 -24.45
C ASP A 181 -3.75 13.14 -23.48
N ILE A 182 -4.59 12.33 -22.82
CA ILE A 182 -4.13 11.27 -21.92
C ILE A 182 -3.49 10.17 -22.77
N GLU A 183 -2.24 9.87 -22.46
CA GLU A 183 -1.55 8.70 -23.01
C GLU A 183 -2.23 7.44 -22.50
N ARG A 184 -2.50 6.51 -23.41
CA ARG A 184 -3.18 5.26 -23.12
C ARG A 184 -2.58 4.14 -23.95
N ALA A 185 -2.53 2.94 -23.39
CA ALA A 185 -2.08 1.74 -24.08
C ALA A 185 -3.15 0.65 -24.01
N SER A 186 -3.44 0.05 -25.15
CA SER A 186 -4.15 -1.22 -25.25
C SER A 186 -3.29 -2.38 -24.76
N ILE A 187 -3.88 -3.56 -24.61
CA ILE A 187 -3.18 -4.80 -24.23
C ILE A 187 -1.93 -5.00 -25.10
N GLY A 188 -2.10 -5.01 -26.43
CA GLY A 188 -0.97 -5.22 -27.34
C GLY A 188 0.10 -4.13 -27.31
N GLU A 189 -0.28 -2.87 -27.07
CA GLU A 189 0.69 -1.77 -26.90
C GLU A 189 1.48 -1.91 -25.60
N LEU A 190 0.85 -2.39 -24.52
CA LEU A 190 1.51 -2.66 -23.25
C LEU A 190 2.45 -3.86 -23.34
N GLU A 191 2.03 -4.96 -23.99
CA GLU A 191 2.87 -6.13 -24.25
C GLU A 191 4.14 -5.74 -25.03
N GLN A 192 3.98 -4.92 -26.07
CA GLN A 192 5.09 -4.41 -26.85
C GLN A 192 6.02 -3.53 -26.00
N CYS A 193 5.46 -2.64 -25.18
CA CYS A 193 6.24 -1.79 -24.27
C CYS A 193 7.06 -2.60 -23.27
N ILE A 194 6.49 -3.66 -22.68
CA ILE A 194 7.21 -4.55 -21.78
C ILE A 194 8.33 -5.30 -22.52
N ALA A 195 8.05 -5.84 -23.71
CA ALA A 195 9.04 -6.57 -24.50
C ALA A 195 10.22 -5.68 -24.96
N GLU A 196 9.97 -4.40 -25.27
CA GLU A 196 11.00 -3.45 -25.66
C GLU A 196 11.90 -3.04 -24.47
N GLU A 197 11.31 -2.86 -23.29
CA GLU A 197 12.05 -2.44 -22.09
C GLU A 197 12.73 -3.61 -21.35
N HIS A 198 12.18 -4.82 -21.48
CA HIS A 198 12.61 -6.03 -20.79
C HIS A 198 12.69 -7.23 -21.75
N PRO A 199 13.63 -7.23 -22.71
CA PRO A 199 13.73 -8.28 -23.74
C PRO A 199 14.10 -9.66 -23.17
N ASP A 200 14.62 -9.72 -21.95
CA ASP A 200 15.01 -10.97 -21.27
C ASP A 200 13.84 -11.62 -20.50
N VAL A 201 12.66 -10.98 -20.49
CA VAL A 201 11.48 -11.46 -19.75
C VAL A 201 10.52 -12.20 -20.68
N GLU A 202 10.36 -13.51 -20.45
CA GLU A 202 9.29 -14.30 -21.08
C GLU A 202 7.94 -13.91 -20.44
N LEU A 203 7.11 -13.17 -21.18
CA LEU A 203 5.95 -12.48 -20.65
C LEU A 203 4.92 -13.42 -20.01
N ASP A 204 4.63 -14.56 -20.64
CA ASP A 204 3.67 -15.53 -20.11
C ASP A 204 4.18 -16.22 -18.84
N GLU A 205 5.49 -16.51 -18.75
CA GLU A 205 6.10 -17.02 -17.52
C GLU A 205 6.10 -15.96 -16.40
N ALA A 206 6.39 -14.70 -16.74
CA ALA A 206 6.41 -13.61 -15.78
C ALA A 206 5.02 -13.29 -15.25
N LEU A 207 3.99 -13.34 -16.11
CA LEU A 207 2.58 -13.23 -15.73
C LEU A 207 2.17 -14.39 -14.81
N ALA A 208 2.50 -15.64 -15.17
CA ALA A 208 2.19 -16.79 -14.32
C ALA A 208 2.85 -16.65 -12.93
N ARG A 209 4.12 -16.21 -12.88
CA ARG A 209 4.81 -15.95 -11.61
C ARG A 209 4.18 -14.80 -10.81
N SER A 210 3.74 -13.71 -11.46
CA SER A 210 3.06 -12.60 -10.78
C SER A 210 1.71 -13.06 -10.20
N MET A 211 0.96 -13.88 -10.93
CA MET A 211 -0.31 -14.47 -10.47
C MET A 211 -0.14 -15.45 -9.30
N ASP A 212 0.98 -16.17 -9.23
CA ASP A 212 1.29 -17.11 -8.13
C ASP A 212 1.75 -16.39 -6.85
N VAL A 213 2.04 -15.09 -6.88
CA VAL A 213 2.33 -14.31 -5.67
C VAL A 213 0.99 -13.97 -5.00
N VAL A 214 0.50 -14.88 -4.16
CA VAL A 214 -0.58 -14.56 -3.23
C VAL A 214 -0.14 -13.35 -2.41
N ASP A 215 -0.89 -12.24 -2.52
CA ASP A 215 -0.64 -11.08 -1.69
C ASP A 215 -0.86 -11.47 -0.22
N ARG A 216 0.24 -11.59 0.53
CA ARG A 216 0.22 -11.96 1.94
C ARG A 216 -0.71 -11.06 2.77
N PHE A 217 -0.92 -9.80 2.36
CA PHE A 217 -1.85 -8.90 3.04
C PHE A 217 -3.31 -9.30 2.85
N GLN A 218 -3.67 -9.91 1.72
CA GLN A 218 -5.01 -10.52 1.55
C GLN A 218 -5.19 -11.72 2.48
N VAL A 219 -4.15 -12.54 2.65
CA VAL A 219 -4.15 -13.66 3.61
C VAL A 219 -4.34 -13.13 5.03
N TYR A 220 -3.54 -12.15 5.45
CA TYR A 220 -3.67 -11.53 6.78
C TYR A 220 -5.08 -10.98 7.01
N ARG A 221 -5.62 -10.26 6.03
CA ARG A 221 -6.99 -9.74 6.10
C ARG A 221 -8.02 -10.86 6.30
N SER A 222 -7.91 -11.93 5.53
CA SER A 222 -8.84 -13.08 5.61
C SER A 222 -8.79 -13.80 6.97
N LEU A 223 -7.63 -13.77 7.64
CA LEU A 223 -7.42 -14.36 8.97
C LEU A 223 -7.87 -13.41 10.09
N LEU A 224 -7.75 -12.10 9.90
CA LEU A 224 -8.13 -11.09 10.89
C LEU A 224 -9.64 -10.80 10.91
N LEU A 225 -10.32 -10.79 9.76
CA LEU A 225 -11.76 -10.47 9.69
C LEU A 225 -12.63 -11.35 10.61
N PRO A 226 -12.44 -12.69 10.69
CA PRO A 226 -13.22 -13.54 11.59
C PRO A 226 -13.06 -13.21 13.09
N LEU A 227 -11.96 -12.58 13.51
CA LEU A 227 -11.73 -12.24 14.92
C LEU A 227 -12.76 -11.24 15.46
N ALA A 228 -13.44 -10.48 14.60
CA ALA A 228 -14.51 -9.57 14.98
C ALA A 228 -15.72 -10.31 15.59
N GLU A 229 -15.88 -11.60 15.29
CA GLU A 229 -16.95 -12.45 15.82
C GLU A 229 -16.52 -13.23 17.08
N VAL A 230 -15.24 -13.14 17.47
CA VAL A 230 -14.68 -13.85 18.62
C VAL A 230 -14.77 -12.97 19.86
N GLU A 231 -15.88 -13.10 20.61
CA GLU A 231 -16.04 -12.41 21.89
C GLU A 231 -15.02 -12.89 22.94
N GLN A 232 -14.26 -11.96 23.52
CA GLN A 232 -13.31 -12.28 24.57
C GLN A 232 -13.94 -12.17 25.98
N SER A 233 -13.29 -12.82 26.94
CA SER A 233 -13.75 -12.80 28.33
C SER A 233 -13.68 -11.39 28.90
N ARG A 234 -14.83 -10.76 29.17
CA ARG A 234 -14.95 -9.41 29.75
C ARG A 234 -14.17 -9.17 31.05
N LYS A 235 -13.78 -10.24 31.75
CA LYS A 235 -12.94 -10.16 32.95
C LYS A 235 -11.48 -9.81 32.62
N TYR A 236 -10.97 -10.36 31.52
CA TYR A 236 -9.56 -10.23 31.11
C TYR A 236 -9.39 -9.28 29.92
N HIS A 237 -10.44 -9.15 29.11
CA HIS A 237 -10.53 -8.37 27.89
C HIS A 237 -11.80 -7.50 27.95
N PRO A 238 -11.77 -6.37 28.68
CA PRO A 238 -12.92 -5.45 28.77
C PRO A 238 -13.23 -4.74 27.44
N GLU A 239 -12.32 -4.78 26.47
CA GLU A 239 -12.41 -4.15 25.16
C GLU A 239 -13.46 -4.77 24.24
N GLY A 240 -13.69 -6.09 24.31
CA GLY A 240 -14.71 -6.76 23.50
C GLY A 240 -14.17 -7.95 22.71
N ASP A 241 -14.16 -7.84 21.39
CA ASP A 241 -13.76 -8.89 20.46
C ASP A 241 -12.24 -8.94 20.20
N ALA A 242 -11.79 -10.05 19.60
CA ALA A 242 -10.38 -10.31 19.37
C ALA A 242 -9.77 -9.45 18.23
N LEU A 243 -10.57 -8.99 17.26
CA LEU A 243 -10.07 -8.09 16.23
C LEU A 243 -9.76 -6.73 16.85
N TYR A 244 -10.70 -6.21 17.65
CA TYR A 244 -10.50 -4.94 18.34
C TYR A 244 -9.30 -4.98 19.28
N HIS A 245 -9.09 -6.10 20.00
CA HIS A 245 -7.87 -6.31 20.78
C HIS A 245 -6.61 -6.24 19.91
N SER A 246 -6.56 -6.99 18.80
CA SER A 246 -5.40 -7.04 17.90
C SER A 246 -5.05 -5.66 17.34
N LEU A 247 -6.06 -4.84 17.00
CA LEU A 247 -5.87 -3.47 16.53
C LEU A 247 -5.30 -2.55 17.63
N GLN A 248 -5.68 -2.73 18.90
CA GLN A 248 -5.07 -1.97 20.01
C GLN A 248 -3.61 -2.35 20.22
N VAL A 249 -3.29 -3.65 20.18
CA VAL A 249 -1.91 -4.13 20.32
C VAL A 249 -1.04 -3.60 19.18
N PHE A 250 -1.56 -3.59 17.94
CA PHE A 250 -0.89 -2.98 16.80
C PHE A 250 -0.62 -1.48 17.02
N GLU A 251 -1.59 -0.70 17.48
CA GLU A 251 -1.40 0.74 17.72
C GLU A 251 -0.26 1.01 18.72
N LEU A 252 -0.23 0.27 19.82
CA LEU A 252 0.82 0.38 20.84
C LEU A 252 2.18 -0.06 20.27
N ALA A 253 2.20 -1.12 19.48
CA ALA A 253 3.39 -1.59 18.80
C ALA A 253 3.91 -0.55 17.79
N ARG A 254 3.03 0.12 17.04
CA ARG A 254 3.36 1.20 16.10
C ARG A 254 3.96 2.40 16.80
N ASP A 255 3.45 2.78 17.97
CA ASP A 255 4.02 3.87 18.76
C ASP A 255 5.42 3.53 19.29
N ALA A 256 5.68 2.25 19.61
CA ALA A 256 6.95 1.79 20.14
C ALA A 256 8.02 1.53 19.05
N GLN A 257 7.65 0.87 17.95
CA GLN A 257 8.53 0.48 16.85
C GLN A 257 7.83 0.70 15.47
N PRO A 258 7.66 1.95 15.01
CA PRO A 258 6.87 2.28 13.82
C PRO A 258 7.44 1.80 12.48
N TYR A 259 8.70 1.35 12.45
CA TYR A 259 9.40 0.96 11.22
C TYR A 259 9.81 -0.52 11.20
N ASP A 260 9.42 -1.29 12.22
CA ASP A 260 9.73 -2.72 12.29
C ASP A 260 8.54 -3.53 11.79
N GLU A 261 8.52 -3.85 10.49
CA GLU A 261 7.43 -4.60 9.85
C GLU A 261 7.15 -5.93 10.57
N GLU A 262 8.21 -6.68 10.90
CA GLU A 262 8.09 -8.03 11.46
C GLU A 262 7.49 -7.99 12.87
N PHE A 263 7.85 -6.97 13.66
CA PHE A 263 7.28 -6.72 14.98
C PHE A 263 5.81 -6.25 14.90
N LEU A 264 5.50 -5.34 13.97
CA LEU A 264 4.12 -4.88 13.75
C LEU A 264 3.19 -6.01 13.29
N LEU A 265 3.69 -6.89 12.41
CA LEU A 265 2.97 -8.09 11.99
C LEU A 265 2.76 -9.05 13.15
N ALA A 266 3.77 -9.26 14.01
CA ALA A 266 3.61 -10.11 15.20
C ALA A 266 2.54 -9.53 16.13
N ALA A 267 2.55 -8.21 16.37
CA ALA A 267 1.54 -7.52 17.18
C ALA A 267 0.12 -7.66 16.62
N LEU A 268 -0.05 -7.49 15.31
CA LEU A 268 -1.37 -7.60 14.68
C LEU A 268 -1.88 -9.04 14.60
N LEU A 269 -0.99 -10.01 14.35
CA LEU A 269 -1.36 -11.38 13.99
C LEU A 269 -1.27 -12.40 15.14
N HIS A 270 -0.78 -12.01 16.33
CA HIS A 270 -0.51 -12.97 17.42
C HIS A 270 -1.70 -13.84 17.83
N ASP A 271 -2.93 -13.34 17.62
CA ASP A 271 -4.17 -13.94 18.09
C ASP A 271 -5.05 -14.54 16.98
N VAL A 272 -4.61 -14.57 15.71
CA VAL A 272 -5.45 -15.03 14.58
C VAL A 272 -5.98 -16.46 14.74
N GLY A 273 -5.24 -17.32 15.46
CA GLY A 273 -5.68 -18.69 15.69
C GLY A 273 -6.90 -18.81 16.61
N LYS A 274 -7.30 -17.75 17.34
CA LYS A 274 -8.55 -17.74 18.13
C LYS A 274 -9.80 -17.99 17.29
N ALA A 275 -9.80 -17.59 16.02
CA ALA A 275 -10.89 -17.85 15.09
C ALA A 275 -10.80 -19.23 14.41
N ILE A 276 -9.66 -19.92 14.50
CA ILE A 276 -9.38 -21.19 13.81
C ILE A 276 -9.56 -22.36 14.78
N ASP A 277 -8.77 -22.36 15.85
CA ASP A 277 -8.81 -23.38 16.90
C ASP A 277 -8.63 -22.71 18.28
N PRO A 278 -9.72 -22.56 19.05
CA PRO A 278 -9.66 -21.97 20.39
C PRO A 278 -8.84 -22.77 21.40
N GLU A 279 -8.60 -24.07 21.18
CA GLU A 279 -7.83 -24.92 22.09
C GLU A 279 -6.31 -24.85 21.82
N ASP A 280 -5.91 -24.66 20.55
CA ASP A 280 -4.51 -24.55 20.13
C ASP A 280 -4.24 -23.33 19.24
N GLN A 281 -4.54 -22.15 19.78
CA GLN A 281 -4.57 -20.87 19.06
C GLN A 281 -3.21 -20.51 18.45
N VAL A 282 -2.11 -20.79 19.15
CA VAL A 282 -0.76 -20.43 18.67
C VAL A 282 -0.38 -21.28 17.47
N GLU A 283 -0.51 -22.60 17.57
CA GLU A 283 -0.15 -23.52 16.50
C GLU A 283 -1.06 -23.34 15.28
N ALA A 284 -2.38 -23.23 15.50
CA ALA A 284 -3.34 -23.01 14.42
C ALA A 284 -3.09 -21.68 13.67
N GLY A 285 -2.75 -20.62 14.40
CA GLY A 285 -2.39 -19.33 13.81
C GLY A 285 -1.10 -19.40 12.98
N LEU A 286 -0.05 -20.05 13.52
CA LEU A 286 1.22 -20.23 12.81
C LEU A 286 1.08 -21.08 11.55
N GLN A 287 0.30 -22.17 11.60
CA GLN A 287 0.02 -23.00 10.43
C GLN A 287 -0.72 -22.22 9.33
N ALA A 288 -1.64 -21.33 9.69
CA ALA A 288 -2.35 -20.50 8.72
C ALA A 288 -1.46 -19.39 8.12
N LEU A 289 -0.44 -18.95 8.85
CA LEU A 289 0.51 -17.91 8.43
C LEU A 289 1.76 -18.49 7.75
N ASP A 290 1.91 -19.81 7.69
CA ASP A 290 3.08 -20.47 7.12
C ASP A 290 3.31 -20.06 5.66
N GLY A 291 4.55 -19.70 5.34
CA GLY A 291 4.93 -19.16 4.03
C GLY A 291 4.59 -17.68 3.79
N TYR A 292 3.87 -17.01 4.69
CA TYR A 292 3.50 -15.60 4.55
C TYR A 292 4.26 -14.66 5.51
N ILE A 293 4.69 -15.18 6.67
CA ILE A 293 5.48 -14.45 7.67
C ILE A 293 6.95 -14.90 7.71
N THR A 294 7.82 -14.08 8.30
CA THR A 294 9.24 -14.43 8.50
C THR A 294 9.44 -15.33 9.72
N GLU A 295 10.61 -15.96 9.83
CA GLU A 295 10.98 -16.75 11.02
C GLU A 295 10.95 -15.91 12.31
N ARG A 296 11.31 -14.63 12.24
CA ARG A 296 11.29 -13.71 13.39
C ARG A 296 9.86 -13.40 13.83
N THR A 297 8.97 -13.03 12.91
CA THR A 297 7.54 -12.83 13.22
C THR A 297 6.93 -14.11 13.80
N ALA A 298 7.20 -15.27 13.19
CA ALA A 298 6.73 -16.56 13.71
C ALA A 298 7.26 -16.84 15.12
N TRP A 299 8.53 -16.53 15.40
CA TRP A 299 9.12 -16.71 16.72
C TRP A 299 8.47 -15.81 17.79
N LEU A 300 8.19 -14.55 17.46
CA LEU A 300 7.49 -13.62 18.36
C LEU A 300 6.08 -14.12 18.69
N ILE A 301 5.32 -14.55 17.67
CA ILE A 301 3.98 -15.14 17.84
C ILE A 301 4.06 -16.43 18.66
N THR A 302 5.04 -17.29 18.42
CA THR A 302 5.20 -18.56 19.16
C THR A 302 5.35 -18.34 20.67
N HIS A 303 6.10 -17.31 21.07
CA HIS A 303 6.49 -17.11 22.47
C HIS A 303 5.71 -16.01 23.19
N HIS A 304 4.76 -15.32 22.54
CA HIS A 304 4.05 -14.18 23.14
C HIS A 304 3.37 -14.53 24.49
N MET A 305 2.83 -15.75 24.62
CA MET A 305 2.26 -16.22 25.90
C MET A 305 3.30 -16.43 27.00
N GLU A 306 4.55 -16.75 26.64
CA GLU A 306 5.64 -16.82 27.61
C GLU A 306 6.07 -15.43 28.09
N ALA A 307 5.90 -14.38 27.27
CA ALA A 307 6.09 -12.99 27.70
C ALA A 307 5.15 -12.64 28.86
N HIS A 308 3.86 -13.00 28.79
CA HIS A 308 2.93 -12.84 29.92
C HIS A 308 3.42 -13.56 31.16
N ARG A 309 3.91 -14.80 31.01
CA ARG A 309 4.44 -15.58 32.14
C ARG A 309 5.71 -14.95 32.74
N ILE A 310 6.49 -14.22 31.95
CA ILE A 310 7.63 -13.42 32.45
C ILE A 310 7.11 -12.28 33.31
N TYR A 311 6.13 -11.50 32.81
CA TYR A 311 5.54 -10.38 33.54
C TYR A 311 4.81 -10.81 34.82
N ASP A 312 4.12 -11.94 34.79
CA ASP A 312 3.44 -12.51 35.95
C ASP A 312 4.41 -13.18 36.95
N GLY A 313 5.69 -13.33 36.58
CA GLY A 313 6.69 -14.00 37.40
C GLY A 313 6.47 -15.51 37.53
N THR A 314 5.68 -16.13 36.64
CA THR A 314 5.31 -17.55 36.66
C THR A 314 6.15 -18.42 35.72
N ILE A 315 7.02 -17.81 34.91
CA ILE A 315 7.94 -18.53 34.03
C ILE A 315 9.06 -19.24 34.81
N GLY A 316 9.40 -20.46 34.41
CA GLY A 316 10.53 -21.19 34.99
C GLY A 316 11.88 -20.60 34.58
N TYR A 317 12.86 -20.63 35.48
CA TYR A 317 14.22 -20.11 35.24
C TYR A 317 14.85 -20.62 33.93
N ARG A 318 14.74 -21.92 33.63
CA ARG A 318 15.29 -22.51 32.40
C ARG A 318 14.62 -21.99 31.14
N ALA A 319 13.29 -21.83 31.15
CA ALA A 319 12.55 -21.32 30.00
C ALA A 319 12.91 -19.86 29.73
N ARG A 320 12.89 -19.02 30.78
CA ARG A 320 13.32 -17.61 30.69
C ARG A 320 14.75 -17.48 30.17
N LYS A 321 15.67 -18.33 30.65
CA LYS A 321 17.07 -18.31 30.18
C LYS A 321 17.17 -18.62 28.69
N ARG A 322 16.44 -19.62 28.19
CA ARG A 322 16.42 -19.95 26.75
C ARG A 322 15.88 -18.81 25.91
N LEU A 323 14.78 -18.17 26.35
CA LEU A 323 14.22 -17.01 25.65
C LEU A 323 15.23 -15.86 25.58
N ALA A 324 15.94 -15.60 26.68
CA ALA A 324 16.95 -14.54 26.75
C ALA A 324 18.23 -14.82 25.94
N GLU A 325 18.37 -15.99 25.34
CA GLU A 325 19.45 -16.29 24.39
C GLU A 325 19.13 -15.81 22.97
N SER A 326 17.86 -15.49 22.67
CA SER A 326 17.43 -14.88 21.40
C SER A 326 17.78 -13.40 21.35
N GLU A 327 18.20 -12.91 20.17
CA GLU A 327 18.41 -11.48 19.92
C GLU A 327 17.09 -10.69 19.97
N ASP A 328 15.97 -11.34 19.62
CA ASP A 328 14.61 -10.78 19.62
C ASP A 328 13.94 -10.81 21.00
N TYR A 329 14.65 -11.22 22.05
CA TYR A 329 14.09 -11.27 23.41
C TYR A 329 13.56 -9.90 23.90
N PRO A 330 14.22 -8.75 23.65
CA PRO A 330 13.66 -7.44 24.01
C PRO A 330 12.33 -7.17 23.31
N ASP A 331 12.22 -7.52 22.02
CA ASP A 331 11.00 -7.32 21.24
C ASP A 331 9.88 -8.25 21.71
N LEU A 332 10.19 -9.48 22.12
CA LEU A 332 9.21 -10.37 22.75
C LEU A 332 8.64 -9.78 24.05
N LEU A 333 9.48 -9.15 24.87
CA LEU A 333 9.01 -8.48 26.09
C LEU A 333 8.11 -7.29 25.73
N LEU A 334 8.55 -6.47 24.77
CA LEU A 334 7.77 -5.32 24.31
C LEU A 334 6.42 -5.74 23.72
N LEU A 335 6.37 -6.81 22.92
CA LEU A 335 5.13 -7.40 22.41
C LEU A 335 4.19 -7.80 23.57
N GLY A 336 4.73 -8.45 24.60
CA GLY A 336 3.97 -8.79 25.80
C GLY A 336 3.48 -7.59 26.59
N GLU A 337 4.20 -6.46 26.56
CA GLU A 337 3.74 -5.19 27.14
C GLU A 337 2.56 -4.62 26.33
N CYS A 338 2.71 -4.52 25.01
CA CYS A 338 1.65 -4.06 24.11
C CYS A 338 0.37 -4.90 24.22
N ASP A 339 0.47 -6.24 24.28
CA ASP A 339 -0.69 -7.14 24.47
C ASP A 339 -1.42 -6.86 25.79
N ARG A 340 -0.68 -6.67 26.89
CA ARG A 340 -1.29 -6.38 28.20
C ARG A 340 -1.95 -5.01 28.24
N GLU A 341 -1.35 -4.03 27.58
CA GLU A 341 -1.84 -2.66 27.52
C GLU A 341 -2.99 -2.50 26.51
N GLY A 342 -3.07 -3.34 25.48
CA GLY A 342 -4.11 -3.36 24.43
C GLY A 342 -5.48 -3.87 24.89
N ARG A 343 -5.83 -3.63 26.16
CA ARG A 343 -7.05 -4.13 26.83
C ARG A 343 -7.89 -2.98 27.36
N LEU A 344 -8.05 -1.93 26.55
CA LEU A 344 -8.72 -0.70 26.94
C LEU A 344 -10.08 -0.58 26.24
N ALA A 345 -11.14 -0.39 27.04
CA ALA A 345 -12.46 -0.13 26.50
C ALA A 345 -12.53 1.28 25.89
N GLY A 346 -12.94 1.37 24.62
CA GLY A 346 -13.14 2.63 23.92
C GLY A 346 -11.86 3.33 23.45
N MET A 347 -10.73 2.61 23.36
CA MET A 347 -9.56 3.09 22.63
C MET A 347 -9.94 3.36 21.17
N VAL A 348 -9.51 4.49 20.64
CA VAL A 348 -9.64 4.78 19.21
C VAL A 348 -8.57 3.97 18.48
N VAL A 349 -8.99 3.07 17.61
CA VAL A 349 -8.11 2.28 16.74
C VAL A 349 -8.42 2.61 15.28
N PRO A 350 -7.43 2.49 14.38
CA PRO A 350 -7.64 2.57 12.94
C PRO A 350 -8.51 1.42 12.43
N ASP A 351 -9.02 1.57 11.20
CA ASP A 351 -9.65 0.47 10.50
C ASP A 351 -8.63 -0.60 10.12
N LEU A 352 -9.06 -1.86 10.03
CA LEU A 352 -8.19 -2.98 9.65
C LEU A 352 -7.50 -2.73 8.30
N ASP A 353 -8.22 -2.15 7.34
CA ASP A 353 -7.68 -1.90 6.02
C ASP A 353 -6.61 -0.79 6.03
N ASP A 354 -6.76 0.21 6.90
CA ASP A 354 -5.75 1.26 7.10
C ASP A 354 -4.48 0.68 7.74
N VAL A 355 -4.63 -0.22 8.73
CA VAL A 355 -3.50 -0.90 9.38
C VAL A 355 -2.70 -1.75 8.40
N LEU A 356 -3.38 -2.50 7.53
CA LEU A 356 -2.71 -3.34 6.55
C LEU A 356 -1.94 -2.50 5.51
N GLU A 357 -2.50 -1.36 5.10
CA GLU A 357 -1.77 -0.45 4.20
C GLU A 357 -0.59 0.23 4.91
N ASP A 358 -0.71 0.60 6.19
CA ASP A 358 0.40 1.13 7.00
C ASP A 358 1.58 0.14 7.02
N ILE A 359 1.33 -1.13 7.32
CA ILE A 359 2.38 -2.17 7.34
C ILE A 359 2.95 -2.39 5.93
N ARG A 360 2.09 -2.35 4.90
CA ARG A 360 2.53 -2.46 3.50
C ARG A 360 3.44 -1.29 3.11
N GLU A 361 3.18 -0.08 3.60
CA GLU A 361 4.08 1.06 3.41
C GLU A 361 5.43 0.85 4.11
N VAL A 362 5.46 0.35 5.35
CA VAL A 362 6.71 0.02 6.07
C VAL A 362 7.51 -1.02 5.30
N SER A 363 6.86 -2.07 4.81
CA SER A 363 7.49 -3.11 3.98
C SER A 363 8.16 -2.53 2.74
N ARG A 364 7.48 -1.61 2.05
CA ARG A 364 8.05 -0.92 0.87
C ARG A 364 9.20 0.04 1.22
N LEU A 365 9.30 0.52 2.46
CA LEU A 365 10.35 1.45 2.91
C LEU A 365 11.61 0.73 3.37
N CYS A 366 11.47 -0.47 3.91
CA CYS A 366 12.53 -1.20 4.61
C CYS A 366 12.95 -2.52 3.93
N GLY A 367 12.17 -3.00 2.95
CA GLY A 367 12.39 -4.21 2.17
C GLY A 367 13.25 -4.06 0.91
#